data_AF-A0A1H4BW37-F1
#
_entry.id   AF-A0A1H4BW37-F1
#
_cell.length_a   1.000
_cell.length_b   1.000
_cell.length_c   1.000
_cell.angle_alpha   90.00
_cell.angle_beta   90.00
_cell.angle_gamma   90.00
#
_symmetry.space_group_name_H-M   'P 1'
#
loop_
_entity.id
_entity.type
_entity.pdbx_description
1 polymer ?
#
loop_
_entity_poly.entity_id
_entity_poly.type
_entity_poly.pdbx_seq_one_letter_code
_entity_poly.pdbx_strand_id
1 'polypeptide(L)'
;MKKAILLFSLVLLASCGNDKKTETMSTSEEAHGHSHTHGLAPHTENTIHQYAPTVALLNSIYEGDITPQQMVQQGNIGLGTVNHLAGELVAVDGVVYTIDAEGGIAKAADDLESPNMTMINFQPKQTVTVENIGSYEDLTRELQKYATSRNSFYAYRIKGKFKYLKMASAHKVENEDVSLFDYLDTRVMYTRENLKGTLVGLFTPDYLGNIVIPGMHFHFLSDDIKLGGHLEDIKFDKLSIEIQEVNQVNLQLPKTKKFRNKDLKQGAAPKATAKQNGK
;
A
#
# COMPACT_ATOMS: atom_id res chain seq x y z
N MET A 1 -64.16 24.06 12.10
CA MET A 1 -63.82 23.37 13.37
C MET A 1 -63.34 24.43 14.35
N LYS A 2 -63.87 24.40 15.59
CA LYS A 2 -63.78 25.48 16.59
C LYS A 2 -62.39 25.56 17.24
N LYS A 3 -62.00 26.81 17.57
CA LYS A 3 -60.85 27.26 18.36
C LYS A 3 -60.84 26.67 19.79
N ALA A 4 -59.67 26.52 20.40
CA ALA A 4 -59.39 27.02 21.76
C ALA A 4 -57.88 26.98 22.09
N ILE A 5 -57.43 28.08 22.67
CA ILE A 5 -56.09 28.38 23.23
C ILE A 5 -56.27 28.51 24.76
N LEU A 6 -55.15 28.51 25.51
CA LEU A 6 -54.95 28.92 26.92
C LEU A 6 -55.18 27.77 27.93
N LEU A 7 -54.44 27.61 29.04
CA LEU A 7 -53.84 28.62 29.92
C LEU A 7 -52.80 27.98 30.87
N PHE A 8 -51.79 28.75 31.19
CA PHE A 8 -50.83 28.62 32.29
C PHE A 8 -51.55 28.54 33.66
N SER A 9 -51.00 27.80 34.63
CA SER A 9 -51.27 28.06 36.04
C SER A 9 -50.00 27.90 36.88
N LEU A 10 -49.61 29.02 37.46
CA LEU A 10 -48.56 29.22 38.45
C LEU A 10 -49.28 29.52 39.77
N VAL A 11 -49.05 28.74 40.82
CA VAL A 11 -49.36 29.14 42.21
C VAL A 11 -48.19 28.75 43.11
N LEU A 12 -47.94 29.63 44.06
CA LEU A 12 -46.71 29.91 44.79
C LEU A 12 -47.00 29.74 46.30
N LEU A 13 -45.92 29.52 47.07
CA LEU A 13 -45.70 29.80 48.51
C LEU A 13 -45.82 28.66 49.55
N ALA A 14 -44.63 28.20 49.95
CA ALA A 14 -44.00 28.33 51.29
C ALA A 14 -44.48 27.49 52.50
N SER A 15 -43.56 26.72 53.08
CA SER A 15 -43.20 26.82 54.51
C SER A 15 -41.90 26.06 54.83
N CYS A 16 -41.03 26.69 55.63
CA CYS A 16 -39.83 26.13 56.24
C CYS A 16 -40.16 25.07 57.31
N GLY A 17 -39.25 24.13 57.51
CA GLY A 17 -39.22 23.18 58.64
C GLY A 17 -37.96 22.34 58.60
N ASN A 18 -37.06 22.58 59.55
CA ASN A 18 -35.69 22.08 59.62
C ASN A 18 -35.58 20.71 60.31
N ASP A 19 -34.41 20.08 60.14
CA ASP A 19 -33.75 19.09 61.03
C ASP A 19 -34.06 17.58 60.90
N LYS A 20 -33.10 16.84 60.28
CA LYS A 20 -32.10 15.95 60.94
C LYS A 20 -31.77 14.66 60.17
N LYS A 21 -30.45 14.40 60.15
CA LYS A 21 -29.70 13.15 59.88
C LYS A 21 -29.50 12.76 58.41
N THR A 22 -28.35 13.20 57.88
CA THR A 22 -27.68 12.53 56.75
C THR A 22 -26.52 11.71 57.31
N GLU A 23 -26.60 10.40 57.11
CA GLU A 23 -25.51 9.46 57.30
C GLU A 23 -24.40 9.75 56.28
N THR A 24 -23.18 9.87 56.76
CA THR A 24 -21.96 9.82 55.95
C THR A 24 -21.79 8.41 55.41
N MET A 25 -21.95 8.24 54.09
CA MET A 25 -21.45 7.08 53.37
C MET A 25 -20.43 7.54 52.33
N SER A 26 -19.20 7.07 52.56
CA SER A 26 -18.04 7.16 51.68
C SER A 26 -18.39 6.69 50.27
N THR A 27 -18.31 7.59 49.30
CA THR A 27 -18.13 7.23 47.89
C THR A 27 -16.70 7.54 47.52
N SER A 28 -15.89 6.49 47.43
CA SER A 28 -14.59 6.51 46.78
C SER A 28 -14.79 6.86 45.30
N GLU A 29 -14.42 8.07 44.91
CA GLU A 29 -14.17 8.40 43.51
C GLU A 29 -12.91 7.65 43.06
N GLU A 30 -13.06 6.47 42.46
CA GLU A 30 -12.00 5.89 41.65
C GLU A 30 -11.88 6.71 40.37
N ALA A 31 -11.07 7.76 40.43
CA ALA A 31 -10.57 8.43 39.26
C ALA A 31 -9.79 7.42 38.41
N HIS A 32 -10.38 6.97 37.29
CA HIS A 32 -9.67 6.21 36.26
C HIS A 32 -8.66 7.12 35.56
N GLY A 33 -7.52 7.35 36.23
CA GLY A 33 -6.36 8.01 35.68
C GLY A 33 -5.64 7.08 34.71
N HIS A 34 -5.98 7.18 33.43
CA HIS A 34 -5.19 6.58 32.37
C HIS A 34 -3.90 7.39 32.18
N SER A 35 -2.89 7.10 33.02
CA SER A 35 -1.51 7.51 32.79
C SER A 35 -0.94 6.72 31.61
N HIS A 36 -1.25 7.16 30.38
CA HIS A 36 -0.62 6.63 29.18
C HIS A 36 0.48 7.57 28.70
N THR A 37 1.63 7.53 29.36
CA THR A 37 2.91 7.68 28.63
C THR A 37 3.28 6.31 28.10
N HIS A 38 2.51 5.80 27.14
CA HIS A 38 3.01 4.75 26.27
C HIS A 38 3.69 5.49 25.14
N GLY A 39 5.04 5.43 25.10
CA GLY A 39 5.75 5.71 23.87
C GLY A 39 5.09 4.90 22.77
N LEU A 40 4.83 5.55 21.62
CA LEU A 40 4.31 4.87 20.44
C LEU A 40 5.08 3.56 20.25
N ALA A 41 4.35 2.48 19.99
CA ALA A 41 4.98 1.18 19.77
C ALA A 41 6.11 1.32 18.75
N PRO A 42 7.31 0.75 19.00
CA PRO A 42 8.37 0.73 18.01
C PRO A 42 7.82 0.17 16.69
N HIS A 43 8.27 0.74 15.56
CA HIS A 43 7.82 0.41 14.21
C HIS A 43 7.51 -1.09 14.08
N THR A 44 6.29 -1.40 13.65
CA THR A 44 5.80 -2.77 13.56
C THR A 44 6.58 -3.51 12.48
N GLU A 45 7.63 -4.25 12.89
CA GLU A 45 8.56 -5.02 12.05
C GLU A 45 7.87 -6.05 11.13
N ASN A 46 6.55 -6.17 11.18
CA ASN A 46 5.76 -7.13 10.45
C ASN A 46 4.46 -6.55 9.87
N THR A 47 4.51 -5.36 9.26
CA THR A 47 3.34 -4.70 8.66
C THR A 47 3.59 -4.27 7.22
N ILE A 48 2.61 -4.55 6.35
CA ILE A 48 2.46 -3.89 5.05
C ILE A 48 1.85 -2.51 5.31
N HIS A 49 2.55 -1.44 4.97
CA HIS A 49 1.99 -0.10 4.97
C HIS A 49 1.48 0.23 3.57
N GLN A 50 0.16 0.14 3.40
CA GLN A 50 -0.50 0.46 2.14
C GLN A 50 -1.06 1.88 2.22
N TYR A 51 -0.62 2.76 1.34
CA TYR A 51 -1.31 4.01 1.07
C TYR A 51 -2.29 3.81 -0.10
N ALA A 52 -3.55 4.16 0.16
CA ALA A 52 -4.71 3.94 -0.70
C ALA A 52 -4.98 2.47 -1.05
N PRO A 53 -6.22 1.98 -0.91
CA PRO A 53 -6.52 0.61 -1.28
C PRO A 53 -6.57 0.46 -2.81
N THR A 54 -6.23 -0.71 -3.36
CA THR A 54 -6.33 -1.00 -4.81
C THR A 54 -7.70 -0.67 -5.40
N VAL A 55 -8.78 -0.81 -4.62
CA VAL A 55 -10.14 -0.44 -5.06
C VAL A 55 -10.25 1.04 -5.45
N ALA A 56 -9.41 1.93 -4.93
CA ALA A 56 -9.34 3.32 -5.38
C ALA A 56 -8.91 3.41 -6.86
N LEU A 57 -7.85 2.68 -7.24
CA LEU A 57 -7.39 2.59 -8.63
C LEU A 57 -8.45 1.96 -9.53
N LEU A 58 -9.14 0.90 -9.07
CA LEU A 58 -10.26 0.28 -9.81
C LEU A 58 -11.41 1.26 -10.09
N ASN A 59 -11.52 2.31 -9.30
CA ASN A 59 -12.52 3.36 -9.44
C ASN A 59 -11.92 4.65 -10.04
N SER A 60 -10.82 4.55 -10.80
CA SER A 60 -10.15 5.66 -11.48
C SER A 60 -9.76 6.83 -10.57
N ILE A 61 -9.37 6.52 -9.33
CA ILE A 61 -8.79 7.51 -8.40
C ILE A 61 -7.28 7.39 -8.52
N TYR A 62 -6.70 8.22 -9.38
CA TYR A 62 -5.27 8.24 -9.68
C TYR A 62 -4.56 9.42 -9.01
N GLU A 63 -5.17 10.03 -8.00
CA GLU A 63 -4.57 11.09 -7.19
C GLU A 63 -4.59 10.72 -5.71
N GLY A 64 -3.42 10.80 -5.08
CA GLY A 64 -3.24 10.76 -3.64
C GLY A 64 -2.38 11.93 -3.15
N ASP A 65 -2.07 11.91 -1.86
CA ASP A 65 -1.43 12.98 -1.10
C ASP A 65 -0.26 12.47 -0.22
N ILE A 66 0.24 11.26 -0.49
CA ILE A 66 1.44 10.74 0.19
C ILE A 66 2.72 11.18 -0.53
N THR A 67 3.66 11.73 0.24
CA THR A 67 4.95 12.22 -0.25
C THR A 67 6.07 11.19 -0.01
N PRO A 68 7.19 11.24 -0.74
CA PRO A 68 8.35 10.38 -0.49
C PRO A 68 8.84 10.42 0.96
N GLN A 69 8.81 11.59 1.60
CA GLN A 69 9.18 11.72 3.02
C GLN A 69 8.30 10.86 3.93
N GLN A 70 6.99 10.84 3.68
CA GLN A 70 6.05 10.01 4.44
C GLN A 70 6.19 8.53 4.08
N MET A 71 6.46 8.20 2.82
CA MET A 71 6.70 6.81 2.38
C MET A 71 7.87 6.19 3.16
N VAL A 72 9.03 6.87 3.22
CA VAL A 72 10.23 6.31 3.88
C VAL A 72 10.12 6.23 5.40
N GLN A 73 9.17 6.94 6.02
CA GLN A 73 8.83 6.75 7.44
C GLN A 73 8.09 5.44 7.70
N GLN A 74 7.50 4.83 6.67
CA GLN A 74 6.73 3.59 6.75
C GLN A 74 7.55 2.35 6.37
N GLY A 75 8.70 2.52 5.73
CA GLY A 75 9.52 1.39 5.30
C GLY A 75 10.77 1.78 4.53
N ASN A 76 11.61 0.78 4.26
CA ASN A 76 12.88 0.92 3.54
C ASN A 76 12.83 0.30 2.14
N ILE A 77 11.83 -0.53 1.84
CA ILE A 77 11.52 -0.97 0.47
C ILE A 77 10.04 -0.73 0.17
N GLY A 78 9.71 -0.66 -1.11
CA GLY A 78 8.34 -0.47 -1.54
C GLY A 78 8.19 -0.37 -3.05
N LEU A 79 6.93 -0.36 -3.48
CA LEU A 79 6.53 -0.24 -4.87
C LEU A 79 5.17 0.44 -4.98
N GLY A 80 4.91 1.12 -6.09
CA GLY A 80 3.71 1.92 -6.31
C GLY A 80 3.77 2.67 -7.62
N THR A 81 3.01 3.75 -7.75
CA THR A 81 2.95 4.56 -8.98
C THR A 81 2.88 6.05 -8.65
N VAL A 82 3.13 6.91 -9.62
CA VAL A 82 3.02 8.37 -9.50
C VAL A 82 1.57 8.79 -9.73
N ASN A 83 1.14 9.96 -9.21
CA ASN A 83 -0.17 10.52 -9.55
C ASN A 83 -0.40 10.51 -11.08
N HIS A 84 -1.66 10.28 -11.45
CA HIS A 84 -2.10 10.05 -12.84
C HIS A 84 -1.45 8.84 -13.51
N LEU A 85 -0.93 7.89 -12.72
CA LEU A 85 -0.23 6.70 -13.21
C LEU A 85 0.96 7.06 -14.13
N ALA A 86 1.59 8.21 -13.86
CA ALA A 86 2.67 8.79 -14.67
C ALA A 86 4.02 8.09 -14.42
N GLY A 87 4.05 6.78 -14.65
CA GLY A 87 5.20 5.92 -14.40
C GLY A 87 5.10 5.18 -13.07
N GLU A 88 6.20 4.51 -12.72
CA GLU A 88 6.27 3.60 -11.58
C GLU A 88 7.08 4.21 -10.42
N LEU A 89 6.86 3.69 -9.22
CA LEU A 89 7.67 3.98 -8.04
C LEU A 89 8.34 2.72 -7.52
N VAL A 90 9.60 2.82 -7.12
CA VAL A 90 10.30 1.77 -6.37
C VAL A 90 11.08 2.41 -5.24
N ALA A 91 10.97 1.84 -4.05
CA ALA A 91 11.78 2.25 -2.91
C ALA A 91 12.81 1.16 -2.60
N VAL A 92 14.07 1.56 -2.47
CA VAL A 92 15.20 0.68 -2.13
C VAL A 92 16.05 1.39 -1.09
N ASP A 93 16.36 0.68 0.00
CA ASP A 93 17.20 1.16 1.11
C ASP A 93 16.81 2.56 1.63
N GLY A 94 15.50 2.81 1.74
CA GLY A 94 14.94 4.05 2.28
C GLY A 94 14.97 5.24 1.31
N VAL A 95 15.18 5.00 0.02
CA VAL A 95 15.11 6.02 -1.03
C VAL A 95 14.03 5.64 -2.04
N VAL A 96 13.14 6.59 -2.36
CA VAL A 96 12.10 6.43 -3.38
C VAL A 96 12.61 6.93 -4.73
N TYR A 97 12.41 6.13 -5.77
CA TYR A 97 12.76 6.43 -7.15
C TYR A 97 11.51 6.43 -8.02
N THR A 98 11.45 7.35 -8.97
CA THR A 98 10.47 7.37 -10.07
C THR A 98 11.06 6.68 -11.28
N ILE A 99 10.20 5.97 -12.01
CA ILE A 99 10.52 5.31 -13.27
C ILE A 99 9.61 5.89 -14.35
N ASP A 100 10.17 6.62 -15.31
CA ASP A 100 9.40 7.18 -16.42
C ASP A 100 8.93 6.08 -17.41
N ALA A 101 8.15 6.47 -18.42
CA ALA A 101 7.56 5.54 -19.38
C ALA A 101 8.62 4.77 -20.19
N GLU A 102 9.79 5.36 -20.42
CA GLU A 102 10.90 4.76 -21.15
C GLU A 102 11.83 3.93 -20.24
N GLY A 103 11.51 3.89 -18.94
CA GLY A 103 12.24 3.16 -17.91
C GLY A 103 13.34 3.97 -17.23
N GLY A 104 13.50 5.25 -17.56
CA GLY A 104 14.47 6.16 -16.96
C GLY A 104 14.22 6.35 -15.47
N ILE A 105 15.30 6.39 -14.69
CA ILE A 105 15.24 6.51 -13.23
C ILE A 105 15.66 7.90 -12.78
N ALA A 106 14.90 8.43 -11.82
CA ALA A 106 15.31 9.56 -11.00
C ALA A 106 14.95 9.30 -9.53
N LYS A 107 15.67 9.95 -8.61
CA LYS A 107 15.19 10.06 -7.23
C LYS A 107 13.88 10.85 -7.24
N ALA A 108 12.87 10.37 -6.52
CA ALA A 108 11.60 11.09 -6.41
C ALA A 108 11.82 12.49 -5.83
N ALA A 109 11.17 13.49 -6.43
CA ALA A 109 11.14 14.85 -5.91
C ALA A 109 10.36 14.91 -4.59
N ASP A 110 10.73 15.82 -3.69
CA ASP A 110 10.15 15.88 -2.34
C ASP A 110 8.64 16.21 -2.35
N ASP A 111 8.17 16.89 -3.40
CA ASP A 111 6.79 17.28 -3.64
C ASP A 111 6.00 16.29 -4.53
N LEU A 112 6.60 15.16 -4.90
CA LEU A 112 5.91 14.09 -5.60
C LEU A 112 4.77 13.54 -4.73
N GLU A 113 3.63 13.25 -5.36
CA GLU A 113 2.50 12.60 -4.73
C GLU A 113 2.16 11.29 -5.46
N SER A 114 1.60 10.34 -4.71
CA SER A 114 1.26 9.01 -5.22
C SER A 114 -0.18 8.63 -4.88
N PRO A 115 -0.91 7.95 -5.78
CA PRO A 115 -2.26 7.45 -5.54
C PRO A 115 -2.27 6.04 -4.99
N ASN A 116 -1.14 5.35 -5.00
CA ASN A 116 -0.99 4.00 -4.48
C ASN A 116 0.49 3.70 -4.23
N MET A 117 0.81 3.36 -2.98
CA MET A 117 2.16 2.98 -2.57
C MET A 117 2.09 1.90 -1.50
N THR A 118 2.90 0.87 -1.63
CA THR A 118 3.15 -0.10 -0.57
C THR A 118 4.58 0.06 -0.04
N MET A 119 4.71 0.25 1.26
CA MET A 119 6.00 0.31 1.98
C MET A 119 6.09 -0.79 3.02
N ILE A 120 7.31 -1.29 3.22
CA ILE A 120 7.61 -2.34 4.20
C ILE A 120 8.92 -1.97 4.90
N ASN A 121 8.95 -2.04 6.22
CA ASN A 121 10.20 -2.06 6.96
C ASN A 121 10.82 -3.46 6.81
N PHE A 122 11.59 -3.64 5.74
CA PHE A 122 12.12 -4.94 5.34
C PHE A 122 13.33 -5.33 6.18
N GLN A 123 13.18 -6.45 6.87
CA GLN A 123 14.14 -7.12 7.73
C GLN A 123 14.02 -8.62 7.46
N PRO A 124 14.60 -9.12 6.35
CA PRO A 124 14.40 -10.48 5.91
C PRO A 124 14.95 -11.47 6.94
N LYS A 125 14.12 -12.46 7.28
CA LYS A 125 14.52 -13.56 8.19
C LYS A 125 14.97 -14.80 7.44
N GLN A 126 14.74 -14.83 6.13
CA GLN A 126 15.06 -15.94 5.25
C GLN A 126 15.82 -15.44 4.03
N THR A 127 16.90 -16.14 3.70
CA THR A 127 17.67 -15.92 2.48
C THR A 127 17.85 -17.27 1.80
N VAL A 128 17.48 -17.36 0.53
CA VAL A 128 17.55 -18.58 -0.26
C VAL A 128 18.37 -18.35 -1.51
N THR A 129 18.96 -19.42 -2.05
CA THR A 129 19.59 -19.40 -3.37
C THR A 129 18.62 -20.03 -4.36
N VAL A 130 18.25 -19.27 -5.39
CA VAL A 130 17.39 -19.74 -6.47
C VAL A 130 18.22 -19.83 -7.75
N GLU A 131 18.02 -20.89 -8.51
CA GLU A 131 18.78 -21.19 -9.72
C GLU A 131 17.86 -21.49 -10.91
N ASN A 132 18.38 -21.28 -12.12
CA ASN A 132 17.76 -21.67 -13.39
C ASN A 132 16.35 -21.10 -13.61
N ILE A 133 16.14 -19.82 -13.35
CA ILE A 133 14.88 -19.13 -13.64
C ILE A 133 14.88 -18.68 -15.10
N GLY A 134 13.92 -19.20 -15.88
CA GLY A 134 13.76 -18.91 -17.30
C GLY A 134 12.57 -18.01 -17.64
N SER A 135 11.71 -17.71 -16.66
CA SER A 135 10.53 -16.87 -16.84
C SER A 135 10.02 -16.31 -15.51
N TYR A 136 9.12 -15.35 -15.60
CA TYR A 136 8.33 -14.87 -14.46
C TYR A 136 7.52 -15.98 -13.77
N GLU A 137 6.92 -16.88 -14.54
CA GLU A 137 6.14 -17.99 -13.99
C GLU A 137 7.03 -18.99 -13.24
N ASP A 138 8.26 -19.20 -13.70
CA ASP A 138 9.26 -20.00 -13.00
C ASP A 138 9.64 -19.36 -11.66
N LEU A 139 9.90 -18.04 -11.66
CA LEU A 139 10.19 -17.31 -10.42
C LEU A 139 9.04 -17.42 -9.43
N THR A 140 7.80 -17.17 -9.89
CA THR A 140 6.60 -17.24 -9.06
C THR A 140 6.44 -18.62 -8.42
N ARG A 141 6.56 -19.68 -9.22
CA ARG A 141 6.44 -21.06 -8.75
C ARG A 141 7.56 -21.44 -7.78
N GLU A 142 8.76 -20.93 -8.00
CA GLU A 142 9.90 -21.18 -7.12
C GLU A 142 9.74 -20.47 -5.77
N LEU A 143 9.37 -19.19 -5.76
CA LEU A 143 9.15 -18.43 -4.53
C LEU A 143 8.04 -19.01 -3.66
N GLN A 144 6.97 -19.54 -4.28
CA GLN A 144 5.87 -20.19 -3.56
C GLN A 144 6.30 -21.40 -2.74
N LYS A 145 7.42 -22.06 -3.06
CA LYS A 145 7.93 -23.20 -2.27
C LYS A 145 8.44 -22.78 -0.89
N TYR A 146 8.78 -21.50 -0.73
CA TYR A 146 9.28 -20.93 0.52
C TYR A 146 8.18 -20.28 1.37
N ALA A 147 6.94 -20.23 0.87
CA ALA A 147 5.81 -19.69 1.61
C ALA A 147 5.39 -20.68 2.73
N THR A 148 5.35 -20.18 3.96
CA THR A 148 4.86 -20.87 5.17
C THR A 148 3.33 -20.86 5.29
N SER A 149 2.69 -19.92 4.60
CA SER A 149 1.26 -19.63 4.60
C SER A 149 0.82 -19.11 3.24
N ARG A 150 -0.29 -19.64 2.71
CA ARG A 150 -0.92 -19.12 1.49
C ARG A 150 -1.72 -17.84 1.72
N ASN A 151 -1.92 -17.46 2.98
CA ASN A 151 -2.83 -16.39 3.41
C ASN A 151 -2.09 -15.16 3.95
N SER A 152 -0.76 -15.19 3.98
CA SER A 152 0.11 -14.09 4.40
C SER A 152 0.64 -13.33 3.18
N PHE A 153 1.10 -12.10 3.41
CA PHE A 153 1.91 -11.38 2.44
C PHE A 153 3.36 -11.88 2.49
N TYR A 154 4.12 -11.64 1.42
CA TYR A 154 5.56 -11.86 1.42
C TYR A 154 6.28 -10.72 0.70
N ALA A 155 7.25 -10.10 1.34
CA ALA A 155 8.15 -9.16 0.73
C ALA A 155 9.39 -9.87 0.21
N TYR A 156 9.92 -9.40 -0.91
CA TYR A 156 11.10 -9.96 -1.57
C TYR A 156 12.09 -8.87 -1.92
N ARG A 157 13.38 -9.17 -1.73
CA ARG A 157 14.48 -8.43 -2.36
C ARG A 157 15.36 -9.42 -3.12
N ILE A 158 15.56 -9.17 -4.41
CA ILE A 158 16.39 -10.00 -5.28
C ILE A 158 17.48 -9.11 -5.88
N LYS A 159 18.73 -9.34 -5.50
CA LYS A 159 19.86 -8.55 -5.98
C LYS A 159 20.81 -9.39 -6.80
N GLY A 160 21.27 -8.86 -7.93
CA GLY A 160 22.38 -9.42 -8.68
C GLY A 160 22.27 -9.18 -10.18
N LYS A 161 22.81 -10.11 -10.96
CA LYS A 161 22.84 -10.01 -12.43
C LYS A 161 21.70 -10.82 -13.05
N PHE A 162 20.87 -10.13 -13.80
CA PHE A 162 19.79 -10.69 -14.60
C PHE A 162 20.28 -10.85 -16.04
N LYS A 163 20.10 -12.05 -16.60
CA LYS A 163 20.42 -12.30 -18.01
C LYS A 163 19.44 -11.55 -18.91
N TYR A 164 18.19 -11.51 -18.52
CA TYR A 164 17.11 -10.88 -19.26
C TYR A 164 16.08 -10.33 -18.28
N LEU A 165 15.56 -9.14 -18.59
CA LEU A 165 14.41 -8.53 -17.96
C LEU A 165 13.49 -8.01 -19.06
N LYS A 166 12.21 -8.33 -18.99
CA LYS A 166 11.14 -7.59 -19.65
C LYS A 166 10.45 -6.75 -18.59
N MET A 167 10.26 -5.48 -18.86
CA MET A 167 9.64 -4.54 -17.94
C MET A 167 8.61 -3.69 -18.66
N ALA A 168 7.76 -3.05 -17.87
CA ALA A 168 6.78 -2.09 -18.30
C ALA A 168 6.86 -0.82 -17.45
N SER A 169 6.46 0.29 -18.05
CA SER A 169 6.08 1.53 -17.35
C SER A 169 4.98 2.20 -18.18
N ALA A 170 4.52 3.38 -17.79
CA ALA A 170 3.44 4.05 -18.50
C ALA A 170 3.60 5.56 -18.58
N HIS A 171 2.99 6.13 -19.61
CA HIS A 171 2.78 7.56 -19.68
C HIS A 171 1.63 7.98 -18.75
N LYS A 172 1.65 9.26 -18.39
CA LYS A 172 0.59 9.91 -17.63
C LYS A 172 -0.79 9.70 -18.28
N VAL A 173 -1.76 9.32 -17.47
CA VAL A 173 -3.18 9.29 -17.84
C VAL A 173 -3.74 10.71 -17.73
N GLU A 174 -4.02 11.33 -18.88
CA GLU A 174 -4.59 12.69 -18.94
C GLU A 174 -6.11 12.72 -18.71
N ASN A 175 -6.80 11.60 -18.97
CA ASN A 175 -8.26 11.52 -18.86
C ASN A 175 -8.66 10.61 -17.69
N GLU A 176 -9.37 11.17 -16.72
CA GLU A 176 -9.86 10.45 -15.54
C GLU A 176 -10.92 9.37 -15.83
N ASP A 177 -11.49 9.34 -17.04
CA ASP A 177 -12.43 8.31 -17.49
C ASP A 177 -11.72 7.02 -17.95
N VAL A 178 -10.39 7.04 -18.09
CA VAL A 178 -9.61 5.84 -18.44
C VAL A 178 -9.68 4.84 -17.29
N SER A 179 -10.19 3.65 -17.57
CA SER A 179 -10.23 2.58 -16.57
C SER A 179 -8.82 2.03 -16.30
N LEU A 180 -8.62 1.39 -15.14
CA LEU A 180 -7.33 0.79 -14.82
C LEU A 180 -6.93 -0.27 -15.87
N PHE A 181 -7.90 -1.01 -16.41
CA PHE A 181 -7.64 -2.03 -17.43
C PHE A 181 -7.20 -1.40 -18.76
N ASP A 182 -7.87 -0.33 -19.20
CA ASP A 182 -7.46 0.39 -20.40
C ASP A 182 -6.07 1.01 -20.22
N TYR A 183 -5.76 1.54 -19.03
CA TYR A 183 -4.41 2.01 -18.69
C TYR A 183 -3.35 0.91 -18.84
N LEU A 184 -3.61 -0.29 -18.33
CA LEU A 184 -2.65 -1.40 -18.39
C LEU A 184 -2.29 -1.80 -19.82
N ASP A 185 -3.18 -1.54 -20.79
CA ASP A 185 -2.94 -1.78 -22.22
C ASP A 185 -2.10 -0.67 -22.89
N THR A 186 -1.95 0.49 -22.25
CA THR A 186 -1.13 1.62 -22.77
C THR A 186 0.34 1.56 -22.35
N ARG A 187 0.72 0.59 -21.52
CA ARG A 187 2.07 0.50 -20.94
C ARG A 187 3.13 0.28 -22.02
N VAL A 188 4.23 0.99 -21.89
CA VAL A 188 5.42 0.84 -22.73
C VAL A 188 6.22 -0.36 -22.24
N MET A 189 6.34 -1.37 -23.10
CA MET A 189 7.06 -2.60 -22.81
C MET A 189 8.48 -2.53 -23.37
N TYR A 190 9.48 -2.89 -22.56
CA TYR A 190 10.87 -2.91 -23.00
C TYR A 190 11.65 -4.08 -22.41
N THR A 191 12.63 -4.56 -23.18
CA THR A 191 13.52 -5.65 -22.79
C THR A 191 14.95 -5.16 -22.63
N ARG A 192 15.68 -5.78 -21.71
CA ARG A 192 17.11 -5.56 -21.50
C ARG A 192 17.79 -6.85 -21.12
N GLU A 193 19.07 -6.93 -21.47
CA GLU A 193 19.90 -8.07 -21.18
C GLU A 193 21.08 -7.68 -20.30
N ASN A 194 21.57 -8.65 -19.53
CA ASN A 194 22.80 -8.52 -18.73
C ASN A 194 22.82 -7.34 -17.74
N LEU A 195 21.65 -6.98 -17.19
CA LEU A 195 21.54 -5.91 -16.19
C LEU A 195 21.92 -6.39 -14.80
N LYS A 196 22.51 -5.48 -14.02
CA LYS A 196 22.68 -5.65 -12.58
C LYS A 196 21.76 -4.68 -11.85
N GLY A 197 21.15 -5.14 -10.77
CA GLY A 197 20.26 -4.31 -9.98
C GLY A 197 19.54 -5.07 -8.89
N THR A 198 18.46 -4.46 -8.43
CA THR A 198 17.61 -4.94 -7.34
C THR A 198 16.16 -5.00 -7.81
N LEU A 199 15.51 -6.14 -7.59
CA LEU A 199 14.05 -6.23 -7.60
C LEU A 199 13.54 -6.10 -6.16
N VAL A 200 12.51 -5.29 -6.01
CA VAL A 200 11.65 -5.24 -4.83
C VAL A 200 10.32 -5.83 -5.22
N GLY A 201 9.80 -6.75 -4.41
CA GLY A 201 8.50 -7.35 -4.71
C GLY A 201 7.65 -7.71 -3.51
N LEU A 202 6.39 -7.98 -3.82
CA LEU A 202 5.35 -8.31 -2.88
C LEU A 202 4.50 -9.46 -3.42
N PHE A 203 4.23 -10.45 -2.58
CA PHE A 203 3.09 -11.35 -2.73
C PHE A 203 1.90 -10.81 -1.94
N THR A 204 0.74 -10.78 -2.59
CA THR A 204 -0.54 -10.54 -1.94
C THR A 204 -1.51 -11.68 -2.26
N PRO A 205 -2.12 -12.32 -1.26
CA PRO A 205 -3.21 -13.26 -1.48
C PRO A 205 -4.41 -12.64 -2.20
N ASP A 206 -5.04 -13.40 -3.10
CA ASP A 206 -6.13 -12.90 -3.96
C ASP A 206 -7.30 -12.28 -3.16
N TYR A 207 -7.60 -12.79 -1.94
CA TYR A 207 -8.68 -12.26 -1.10
C TYR A 207 -8.46 -10.84 -0.56
N LEU A 208 -7.22 -10.34 -0.65
CA LEU A 208 -6.83 -8.98 -0.25
C LEU A 208 -6.74 -8.02 -1.44
N GLY A 209 -7.13 -8.46 -2.65
CA GLY A 209 -6.91 -7.74 -3.91
C GLY A 209 -7.53 -6.35 -3.99
N ASN A 210 -8.58 -6.06 -3.22
CA ASN A 210 -9.17 -4.72 -3.14
C ASN A 210 -8.39 -3.76 -2.21
N ILE A 211 -7.49 -4.27 -1.37
CA ILE A 211 -6.65 -3.50 -0.45
C ILE A 211 -5.25 -3.32 -1.04
N VAL A 212 -4.60 -4.42 -1.44
CA VAL A 212 -3.25 -4.44 -2.04
C VAL A 212 -3.33 -5.25 -3.33
N ILE A 213 -2.54 -4.90 -4.35
CA ILE A 213 -2.58 -5.57 -5.67
C ILE A 213 -2.26 -7.07 -5.50
N PRO A 214 -3.13 -7.99 -5.96
CA PRO A 214 -2.97 -9.43 -5.73
C PRO A 214 -1.89 -10.07 -6.61
N GLY A 215 -1.37 -11.21 -6.16
CA GLY A 215 -0.35 -11.98 -6.85
C GLY A 215 1.07 -11.53 -6.54
N MET A 216 2.01 -11.95 -7.37
CA MET A 216 3.39 -11.46 -7.38
C MET A 216 3.44 -10.10 -8.07
N HIS A 217 4.08 -9.11 -7.45
CA HIS A 217 4.26 -7.76 -7.98
C HIS A 217 5.70 -7.34 -7.74
N PHE A 218 6.48 -7.04 -8.78
CA PHE A 218 7.88 -6.65 -8.65
C PHE A 218 8.20 -5.40 -9.46
N HIS A 219 8.97 -4.49 -8.88
CA HIS A 219 9.61 -3.38 -9.58
C HIS A 219 11.14 -3.55 -9.54
N PHE A 220 11.82 -3.14 -10.61
CA PHE A 220 13.27 -3.22 -10.78
C PHE A 220 13.94 -1.84 -10.68
N LEU A 221 15.15 -1.82 -10.12
CA LEU A 221 16.07 -0.68 -10.10
C LEU A 221 17.48 -1.16 -10.49
N SER A 222 18.08 -0.57 -11.53
CA SER A 222 19.47 -0.86 -11.92
C SER A 222 20.48 -0.31 -10.92
N ASP A 223 21.63 -0.99 -10.77
CA ASP A 223 22.71 -0.57 -9.85
C ASP A 223 23.28 0.82 -10.21
N ASP A 224 23.24 1.20 -11.48
CA ASP A 224 23.70 2.51 -11.96
C ASP A 224 22.63 3.60 -11.91
N ILE A 225 21.42 3.28 -11.42
CA ILE A 225 20.30 4.21 -11.22
C ILE A 225 19.93 4.91 -12.54
N LYS A 226 19.90 4.15 -13.64
CA LYS A 226 19.52 4.66 -14.96
C LYS A 226 18.28 4.01 -15.53
N LEU A 227 17.96 2.80 -15.08
CA LEU A 227 16.86 2.03 -15.63
C LEU A 227 16.10 1.27 -14.55
N GLY A 228 14.77 1.26 -14.65
CA GLY A 228 13.91 0.39 -13.88
C GLY A 228 12.65 0.00 -14.64
N GLY A 229 11.64 -0.47 -13.91
CA GLY A 229 10.31 -0.71 -14.42
C GLY A 229 9.54 -1.73 -13.60
N HIS A 230 8.25 -1.86 -13.90
CA HIS A 230 7.42 -2.98 -13.47
C HIS A 230 7.88 -4.26 -14.16
N LEU A 231 8.14 -5.33 -13.42
CA LEU A 231 8.63 -6.59 -13.99
C LEU A 231 7.53 -7.33 -14.74
N GLU A 232 7.83 -7.76 -15.97
CA GLU A 232 6.91 -8.55 -16.81
C GLU A 232 7.48 -9.93 -17.14
N ASP A 233 8.80 -10.06 -17.26
CA ASP A 233 9.48 -11.34 -17.48
C ASP A 233 10.95 -11.28 -17.04
N ILE A 234 11.56 -12.44 -16.74
CA ILE A 234 12.88 -12.51 -16.10
C ILE A 234 13.64 -13.79 -16.45
N LYS A 235 14.97 -13.68 -16.60
CA LYS A 235 15.88 -14.83 -16.63
C LYS A 235 17.14 -14.57 -15.81
N PHE A 236 17.57 -15.58 -15.04
CA PHE A 236 18.86 -15.58 -14.36
C PHE A 236 19.32 -17.01 -14.02
N ASP A 237 20.63 -17.17 -13.85
CA ASP A 237 21.22 -18.49 -13.54
C ASP A 237 21.17 -18.83 -12.06
N LYS A 238 21.57 -17.89 -11.21
CA LYS A 238 21.68 -18.08 -9.78
C LYS A 238 21.67 -16.73 -9.08
N LEU A 239 20.70 -16.53 -8.18
CA LEU A 239 20.60 -15.32 -7.36
C LEU A 239 20.25 -15.67 -5.92
N SER A 240 20.68 -14.81 -5.01
CA SER A 240 20.23 -14.85 -3.62
C SER A 240 18.96 -14.00 -3.48
N ILE A 241 17.95 -14.56 -2.83
CA ILE A 241 16.65 -13.94 -2.62
C ILE A 241 16.40 -13.84 -1.14
N GLU A 242 16.16 -12.62 -0.68
CA GLU A 242 15.75 -12.32 0.69
C GLU A 242 14.22 -12.28 0.75
N ILE A 243 13.66 -12.90 1.80
CA ILE A 243 12.21 -13.10 1.96
C ILE A 243 11.79 -12.71 3.37
N GLN A 244 10.65 -12.03 3.47
CA GLN A 244 9.98 -11.74 4.73
C GLN A 244 8.48 -12.04 4.60
N GLU A 245 7.98 -12.99 5.38
CA GLU A 245 6.53 -13.16 5.58
C GLU A 245 5.99 -11.96 6.39
N VAL A 246 4.86 -11.41 5.96
CA VAL A 246 4.19 -10.29 6.64
C VAL A 246 2.72 -10.63 6.89
N ASN A 247 2.22 -10.41 8.10
CA ASN A 247 0.87 -10.83 8.52
C ASN A 247 -0.02 -9.70 9.07
N GLN A 248 0.42 -8.44 8.96
CA GLN A 248 -0.39 -7.27 9.30
C GLN A 248 -0.45 -6.30 8.12
N VAL A 249 -1.55 -5.56 8.03
CA VAL A 249 -1.72 -4.47 7.07
C VAL A 249 -2.15 -3.21 7.82
N ASN A 250 -1.44 -2.12 7.58
CA ASN A 250 -1.83 -0.78 7.97
C ASN A 250 -2.23 -0.02 6.71
N LEU A 251 -3.53 0.28 6.58
CA LEU A 251 -4.09 0.96 5.43
C LEU A 251 -4.29 2.45 5.75
N GLN A 252 -3.51 3.31 5.09
CA GLN A 252 -3.70 4.75 5.11
C GLN A 252 -4.64 5.16 3.97
N LEU A 253 -5.76 5.82 4.32
CA LEU A 253 -6.72 6.31 3.34
C LEU A 253 -6.34 7.72 2.83
N PRO A 254 -6.46 7.98 1.51
CA PRO A 254 -6.24 9.32 0.95
C PRO A 254 -7.19 10.35 1.53
N LYS A 255 -6.72 11.59 1.70
CA LYS A 255 -7.59 12.71 2.09
C LYS A 255 -8.09 13.50 0.88
N THR A 256 -7.76 13.07 -0.34
CA THR A 256 -8.16 13.72 -1.59
C THR A 256 -9.69 13.76 -1.74
N LYS A 257 -10.20 14.85 -2.32
CA LYS A 257 -11.65 15.08 -2.46
C LYS A 257 -12.33 13.95 -3.26
N LYS A 258 -11.66 13.43 -4.29
CA LYS A 258 -12.20 12.37 -5.15
C LYS A 258 -12.39 11.06 -4.38
N PHE A 259 -11.39 10.64 -3.60
CA PHE A 259 -11.49 9.45 -2.76
C PHE A 259 -12.60 9.59 -1.70
N ARG A 260 -12.69 10.75 -1.04
CA ARG A 260 -13.66 10.97 0.04
C ARG A 260 -15.13 10.99 -0.39
N ASN A 261 -15.41 11.34 -1.65
CA ASN A 261 -16.77 11.58 -2.12
C ASN A 261 -17.28 10.52 -3.11
N LYS A 262 -16.40 9.69 -3.68
CA LYS A 262 -16.80 8.67 -4.65
C LYS A 262 -17.31 7.42 -3.93
N ASP A 263 -18.45 6.90 -4.38
CA ASP A 263 -18.94 5.58 -3.98
C ASP A 263 -18.11 4.49 -4.68
N LEU A 264 -17.24 3.81 -3.92
CA LEU A 264 -16.30 2.83 -4.45
C LEU A 264 -16.99 1.49 -4.71
N LYS A 265 -16.82 0.96 -5.92
CA LYS A 265 -17.26 -0.39 -6.28
C LYS A 265 -16.08 -1.36 -6.19
N GLN A 266 -16.25 -2.41 -5.40
CA GLN A 266 -15.29 -3.51 -5.35
C GLN A 266 -15.27 -4.24 -6.69
N GLY A 267 -14.12 -4.82 -7.03
CA GLY A 267 -13.95 -5.58 -8.25
C GLY A 267 -12.84 -6.62 -8.13
N ALA A 268 -12.69 -7.43 -9.17
CA ALA A 268 -11.51 -8.27 -9.33
C ALA A 268 -10.34 -7.38 -9.74
N ALA A 269 -9.41 -7.14 -8.82
CA ALA A 269 -8.19 -6.41 -9.14
C ALA A 269 -7.35 -7.24 -10.14
N PRO A 270 -6.76 -6.59 -11.16
CA PRO A 270 -5.79 -7.28 -12.00
C PRO A 270 -4.62 -7.74 -11.14
N LYS A 271 -4.07 -8.92 -11.45
CA LYS A 271 -2.77 -9.31 -10.90
C LYS A 271 -1.71 -8.38 -11.48
N ALA A 272 -0.71 -8.01 -10.69
CA ALA A 272 0.33 -7.09 -11.11
C ALA A 272 0.95 -7.48 -12.47
N THR A 273 1.24 -8.77 -12.64
CA THR A 273 1.56 -9.37 -13.93
C THR A 273 0.42 -10.27 -14.37
N ALA A 274 -0.29 -9.89 -15.42
CA ALA A 274 -1.14 -10.80 -16.16
C ALA A 274 -0.60 -10.88 -17.59
N LYS A 275 -0.11 -12.05 -18.01
CA LYS A 275 -0.35 -12.41 -19.41
C LYS A 275 -1.86 -12.34 -19.57
N GLN A 276 -2.34 -11.40 -20.38
CA GLN A 276 -3.70 -11.46 -20.87
C GLN A 276 -3.81 -12.75 -21.67
N ASN A 277 -4.12 -13.86 -21.00
CA ASN A 277 -4.44 -15.11 -21.65
C ASN A 277 -5.80 -14.90 -22.32
N GLY A 278 -5.81 -14.73 -23.65
CA GLY A 278 -6.98 -15.01 -24.47
C GLY A 278 -7.43 -13.92 -25.45
N LYS A 279 -6.59 -13.60 -26.44
CA LYS A 279 -7.01 -13.64 -27.86
C LYS A 279 -5.96 -14.41 -28.65
#